data_AF-A0A5Q4TE86-F1
#
_entry.id   AF-A0A5Q4TE86-F1
#
_cell.length_a   1.000
_cell.length_b   1.000
_cell.length_c   1.000
_cell.angle_alpha   90.00
_cell.angle_beta   90.00
_cell.angle_gamma   90.00
#
_symmetry.space_group_name_H-M   'P 1'
#
loop_
_entity.id
_entity.type
_entity.pdbx_description
1 polymer ?
#
loop_
_entity_poly.entity_id
_entity_poly.type
_entity_poly.pdbx_seq_one_letter_code
_entity_poly.pdbx_strand_id
1 'polypeptide(L)'
;MSGELPDGAQRPISDEEWARFQIDSEGPARLHAPKEPSARARMVTERLRRADEEEARRQGRVRRLARRGRPVQARPDGWRSWTAAPARRPRGRLRAFLWILLAVAGVLLLLAPGRVLGLLG
;
A
#
# COMPACT_ATOMS: atom_id res chain seq x y z
N MET A 1 47.02 -2.58 15.81
CA MET A 1 45.64 -3.07 16.06
C MET A 1 45.16 -3.74 14.78
N SER A 2 45.38 -5.06 14.68
CA SER A 2 44.92 -5.85 13.54
C SER A 2 43.44 -6.17 13.75
N GLY A 3 42.58 -5.67 12.87
CA GLY A 3 41.16 -6.00 12.87
C GLY A 3 40.99 -7.44 12.40
N GLU A 4 40.65 -8.33 13.34
CA GLU A 4 40.12 -9.66 13.06
C GLU A 4 38.86 -9.48 12.20
N LEU A 5 38.94 -9.84 10.92
CA LEU A 5 37.77 -9.95 10.06
C LEU A 5 36.89 -11.06 10.64
N PRO A 6 35.59 -10.84 10.89
CA PRO A 6 34.74 -11.87 11.46
C PRO A 6 34.73 -13.10 10.54
N ASP A 7 34.98 -14.27 11.12
CA ASP A 7 35.10 -15.61 10.49
C ASP A 7 33.75 -16.14 9.93
N GLY A 8 32.93 -15.23 9.41
CA GLY A 8 31.58 -15.46 8.91
C GLY A 8 31.39 -15.01 7.46
N ALA A 9 32.47 -14.81 6.71
CA ALA A 9 32.40 -14.61 5.26
C ALA A 9 31.94 -15.92 4.60
N GLN A 10 30.62 -16.14 4.62
CA GLN A 10 29.95 -17.23 3.94
C GLN A 10 30.46 -17.27 2.50
N ARG A 11 31.04 -18.41 2.11
CA ARG A 11 31.57 -18.61 0.76
C ARG A 11 30.48 -18.22 -0.24
N PRO A 12 30.76 -17.32 -1.21
CA PRO A 12 29.75 -16.94 -2.19
C PRO A 12 29.27 -18.20 -2.92
N ILE A 13 27.96 -18.44 -2.94
CA ILE A 13 27.35 -19.60 -3.60
C ILE A 13 27.72 -19.54 -5.08
N SER A 14 28.27 -20.63 -5.60
CA SER A 14 28.64 -20.72 -7.02
C SER A 14 27.42 -20.91 -7.92
N ASP A 15 27.54 -20.53 -9.20
CA ASP A 15 26.46 -20.71 -10.18
C ASP A 15 26.06 -22.17 -10.37
N GLU A 16 27.01 -23.10 -10.25
CA GLU A 16 26.77 -24.55 -10.31
C GLU A 16 25.93 -25.04 -9.13
N GLU A 17 26.23 -24.58 -7.91
CA GLU A 17 25.43 -24.88 -6.71
C GLU A 17 24.02 -24.29 -6.81
N TRP A 18 23.90 -23.09 -7.40
CA TRP A 18 22.62 -22.45 -7.69
C TRP A 18 21.79 -23.25 -8.70
N ALA A 19 22.40 -23.66 -9.82
CA ALA A 19 21.73 -24.45 -10.85
C ALA A 19 21.23 -25.78 -10.28
N ARG A 20 22.05 -26.44 -9.47
CA ARG A 20 21.70 -27.70 -8.81
C ARG A 20 20.54 -27.52 -7.82
N PHE A 21 20.58 -26.47 -7.00
CA PHE A 21 19.49 -26.14 -6.09
C PHE A 21 18.17 -25.87 -6.82
N GLN A 22 18.21 -25.19 -7.97
CA GLN A 22 17.02 -24.90 -8.76
C GLN A 22 16.37 -26.19 -9.30
N ILE A 23 17.19 -27.09 -9.85
CA ILE A 23 16.74 -28.39 -10.34
C ILE A 23 16.12 -29.21 -9.20
N ASP A 24 16.80 -29.30 -8.06
CA ASP A 24 16.32 -30.04 -6.88
C ASP A 24 15.01 -29.45 -6.34
N SER A 25 14.91 -28.11 -6.31
CA SER A 25 13.72 -27.39 -5.86
C SER A 25 12.55 -27.49 -6.82
N GLU A 26 12.79 -27.67 -8.12
CA GLU A 26 11.77 -27.85 -9.17
C GLU A 26 11.27 -29.29 -9.31
N GLY A 27 12.11 -30.25 -8.91
CA GLY A 27 11.85 -31.67 -8.99
C GLY A 27 10.97 -32.27 -7.88
N PRO A 28 11.12 -33.58 -7.61
CA PRO A 28 10.28 -34.33 -6.66
C PRO A 28 10.29 -33.79 -5.22
N ALA A 29 11.27 -32.97 -4.84
CA ALA A 29 11.34 -32.37 -3.51
C ALA A 29 10.11 -31.51 -3.18
N ARG A 30 9.45 -30.91 -4.19
CA ARG A 30 8.17 -30.18 -4.01
C ARG A 30 7.05 -31.05 -3.48
N LEU A 31 7.07 -32.35 -3.80
CA LEU A 31 6.04 -33.30 -3.38
C LEU A 31 6.12 -33.55 -1.87
N HIS A 32 7.33 -33.45 -1.30
CA HIS A 32 7.60 -33.61 0.12
C HIS A 32 7.48 -32.31 0.93
N ALA A 33 7.20 -31.18 0.28
CA ALA A 33 7.03 -29.92 0.99
C ALA A 33 5.86 -30.00 1.99
N PRO A 34 6.03 -29.51 3.23
CA PRO A 34 4.95 -29.44 4.20
C PRO A 34 3.72 -28.73 3.62
N LYS A 35 2.57 -29.42 3.63
CA LYS A 35 1.31 -28.88 3.08
C LYS A 35 0.71 -27.79 3.96
N GLU A 36 1.05 -27.83 5.24
CA GLU A 36 0.64 -26.81 6.19
C GLU A 36 1.76 -25.79 6.40
N PRO A 37 1.42 -24.49 6.54
CA PRO A 37 2.41 -23.48 6.88
C PRO A 37 3.07 -23.84 8.21
N SER A 38 4.39 -23.64 8.27
CA SER A 38 5.16 -23.93 9.48
C SER A 38 4.61 -23.17 10.69
N ALA A 39 4.81 -23.72 11.89
CA ALA A 39 4.36 -23.10 13.14
C ALA A 39 4.81 -21.62 13.24
N ARG A 40 6.04 -21.33 12.80
CA ARG A 40 6.56 -19.95 12.74
C ARG A 40 5.78 -19.07 11.77
N ALA A 41 5.43 -19.58 10.59
CA ALA A 41 4.64 -18.81 9.63
C ALA A 41 3.27 -18.44 10.22
N ARG A 42 2.59 -19.38 10.89
CA ARG A 42 1.33 -19.11 11.61
C ARG A 42 1.50 -18.06 12.71
N MET A 43 2.57 -18.13 13.50
CA MET A 43 2.85 -17.12 14.53
C MET A 43 3.10 -15.73 13.93
N VAL A 44 3.79 -15.65 12.80
CA VAL A 44 4.07 -14.38 12.11
C VAL A 44 2.78 -13.77 11.57
N THR A 45 1.89 -14.57 10.97
CA THR A 45 0.60 -14.06 10.51
C THR A 45 -0.25 -13.52 11.65
N GLU A 46 -0.25 -14.19 12.81
CA GLU A 46 -0.94 -13.70 14.00
C GLU A 46 -0.34 -12.39 14.53
N ARG A 47 1.00 -12.26 14.53
CA ARG A 47 1.68 -11.01 14.92
C ARG A 47 1.33 -9.87 13.97
N LEU A 48 1.34 -10.10 12.66
CA LEU A 48 0.98 -9.10 11.65
C LEU A 48 -0.49 -8.69 11.80
N ARG A 49 -1.39 -9.64 12.02
CA ARG A 49 -2.81 -9.34 12.23
C ARG A 49 -3.04 -8.45 13.46
N ARG A 50 -2.34 -8.70 14.56
CA ARG A 50 -2.42 -7.84 15.76
C ARG A 50 -1.96 -6.42 15.47
N ALA A 51 -0.85 -6.25 14.74
CA ALA A 51 -0.36 -4.94 14.34
C ALA A 51 -1.38 -4.18 13.45
N ASP A 52 -1.99 -4.87 12.47
CA ASP A 52 -3.05 -4.31 11.62
C ASP A 52 -4.25 -3.81 12.43
N GLU A 53 -4.69 -4.60 13.41
CA GLU A 53 -5.81 -4.24 14.29
C GLU A 53 -5.49 -3.03 15.19
N GLU A 54 -4.26 -2.91 15.68
CA GLU A 54 -3.78 -1.75 16.44
C GLU A 54 -3.74 -0.47 15.59
N GLU A 55 -3.23 -0.55 14.35
CA GLU A 55 -3.26 0.58 13.42
C GLU A 55 -4.69 1.00 13.08
N ALA A 56 -5.58 0.03 12.86
CA ALA A 56 -6.99 0.29 12.62
C ALA A 56 -7.66 0.97 13.83
N ARG A 57 -7.21 0.66 15.06
CA ARG A 57 -7.65 1.36 16.27
C ARG A 57 -7.20 2.82 16.29
N ARG A 58 -5.95 3.09 15.90
CA ARG A 58 -5.39 4.45 15.80
C ARG A 58 -6.06 5.31 14.71
N GLN A 59 -6.53 4.71 13.62
CA GLN A 59 -7.09 5.46 12.48
C GLN A 59 -8.50 6.06 12.69
N GLY A 60 -9.07 6.02 13.90
CA GLY A 60 -10.33 6.71 14.25
C GLY A 60 -11.62 6.08 13.70
N ARG A 61 -12.77 6.33 14.34
CA ARG A 61 -14.08 5.75 13.94
C ARG A 61 -14.53 6.18 12.54
N VAL A 62 -14.29 7.43 12.16
CA VAL A 62 -14.70 8.00 10.86
C VAL A 62 -14.05 7.26 9.69
N ARG A 63 -12.75 6.96 9.81
CA ARG A 63 -11.98 6.25 8.77
C ARG A 63 -12.34 4.77 8.69
N ARG A 64 -12.73 4.16 9.83
CA ARG A 64 -13.28 2.80 9.89
C ARG A 64 -14.60 2.65 9.16
N LEU A 65 -15.53 3.59 9.34
CA LEU A 65 -16.79 3.62 8.58
C LEU A 65 -16.53 3.84 7.08
N ALA A 66 -15.65 4.76 6.72
CA ALA A 66 -15.29 5.04 5.33
C ALA A 66 -14.54 3.89 4.61
N ARG A 67 -14.03 2.90 5.35
CA ARG A 67 -13.34 1.72 4.81
C ARG A 67 -14.05 0.41 5.13
N ARG A 68 -15.30 0.44 5.59
CA ARG A 68 -16.09 -0.75 5.91
C ARG A 68 -16.11 -1.67 4.68
N GLY A 69 -15.44 -2.83 4.79
CA GLY A 69 -15.28 -3.81 3.70
C GLY A 69 -13.91 -3.86 3.02
N ARG A 70 -12.94 -3.01 3.38
CA ARG A 70 -11.54 -3.13 2.90
C ARG A 70 -10.62 -3.56 4.05
N PRO A 71 -9.91 -4.70 3.93
CA PRO A 71 -8.93 -5.09 4.93
C PRO A 71 -7.87 -3.99 5.04
N VAL A 72 -7.68 -3.46 6.24
CA VAL A 72 -6.59 -2.52 6.54
C VAL A 72 -5.33 -3.36 6.66
N GLN A 73 -4.71 -3.64 5.52
CA GLN A 73 -3.38 -4.26 5.50
C GLN A 73 -2.38 -3.20 5.96
N ALA A 74 -1.56 -3.49 6.97
CA ALA A 74 -0.39 -2.67 7.25
C ALA A 74 0.40 -2.54 5.95
N ARG A 75 0.60 -1.29 5.52
CA ARG A 75 1.42 -1.06 4.35
C ARG A 75 2.83 -1.46 4.72
N PRO A 76 3.48 -2.35 3.95
CA PRO A 76 4.86 -2.66 4.24
C PRO A 76 5.71 -1.39 4.10
N ASP A 77 6.77 -1.33 4.90
CA ASP A 77 7.75 -0.24 4.84
C ASP A 77 8.29 -0.05 3.42
N GLY A 78 8.66 1.18 3.09
CA GLY A 78 8.90 1.68 1.72
C GLY A 78 9.90 0.90 0.86
N TRP A 79 10.65 -0.06 1.43
CA TRP A 79 11.50 -0.98 0.67
C TRP A 79 10.69 -2.01 -0.14
N ARG A 80 9.44 -2.33 0.25
CA ARG A 80 8.52 -3.17 -0.53
C ARG A 80 7.62 -2.39 -1.49
N SER A 81 7.72 -1.06 -1.54
CA SER A 81 6.85 -0.23 -2.38
C SER A 81 7.45 0.16 -3.73
N TRP A 82 8.60 -0.39 -4.15
CA TRP A 82 9.21 -0.01 -5.43
C TRP A 82 8.30 -0.31 -6.65
N THR A 83 7.40 -1.28 -6.55
CA THR A 83 6.41 -1.61 -7.60
C THR A 83 5.07 -0.90 -7.43
N ALA A 84 4.78 -0.33 -6.25
CA ALA A 84 3.52 0.34 -5.97
C ALA A 84 3.65 1.82 -6.27
N ALA A 85 3.62 2.19 -7.56
CA ALA A 85 3.37 3.58 -7.94
C ALA A 85 2.16 4.07 -7.14
N PRO A 86 2.27 5.16 -6.34
CA PRO A 86 1.16 5.60 -5.52
C PRO A 86 0.02 5.95 -6.46
N ALA A 87 -1.05 5.14 -6.44
CA ALA A 87 -2.26 5.42 -7.19
C ALA A 87 -2.74 6.82 -6.77
N ARG A 88 -2.45 7.83 -7.60
CA ARG A 88 -2.90 9.20 -7.44
C ARG A 88 -4.42 9.17 -7.53
N ARG A 89 -5.10 8.97 -6.40
CA ARG A 89 -6.55 9.07 -6.33
C ARG A 89 -6.91 10.49 -6.79
N PRO A 90 -7.76 10.67 -7.82
CA PRO A 90 -8.14 11.99 -8.30
C PRO A 90 -9.11 12.63 -7.28
N ARG A 91 -8.60 13.07 -6.14
CA ARG A 91 -9.37 13.81 -5.12
C ARG A 91 -9.70 15.25 -5.56
N GLY A 92 -9.23 15.68 -6.72
CA GLY A 92 -9.35 17.06 -7.18
C GLY A 92 -10.54 17.38 -8.07
N ARG A 93 -11.24 16.40 -8.67
CA ARG A 93 -12.27 16.69 -9.68
C ARG A 93 -13.43 17.50 -9.10
N LEU A 94 -13.92 17.14 -7.91
CA LEU A 94 -15.02 17.86 -7.26
C LEU A 94 -14.63 19.31 -6.91
N ARG A 95 -13.40 19.52 -6.42
CA ARG A 95 -12.88 20.85 -6.11
C ARG A 95 -12.69 21.69 -7.38
N ALA A 96 -12.22 21.08 -8.47
CA ALA A 96 -12.11 21.73 -9.76
C ALA A 96 -13.49 22.14 -10.29
N PHE A 97 -14.50 21.26 -10.21
CA PHE A 97 -15.88 21.60 -10.57
C PHE A 97 -16.44 22.76 -9.74
N LEU A 98 -16.18 22.77 -8.43
CA LEU A 98 -16.56 23.88 -7.54
C LEU A 98 -15.93 25.21 -7.96
N TRP A 99 -14.63 25.21 -8.27
CA TRP A 99 -13.95 26.42 -8.75
C TRP A 99 -14.47 26.88 -10.11
N ILE A 100 -14.77 25.95 -11.01
CA ILE A 100 -15.38 26.28 -12.32
C ILE A 100 -16.76 26.90 -12.12
N LEU A 101 -17.61 26.31 -11.26
CA LEU A 101 -18.94 26.84 -10.99
C LEU A 101 -18.89 28.25 -10.38
N LEU A 102 -17.97 28.45 -9.43
CA LEU A 102 -17.76 29.76 -8.80
C LEU A 102 -17.28 30.80 -9.82
N ALA A 103 -16.35 30.43 -10.71
CA ALA A 103 -15.88 31.31 -11.77
C ALA A 103 -17.02 31.67 -12.75
N VAL A 104 -17.83 30.69 -13.16
CA VAL A 104 -18.99 30.93 -14.04
C VAL A 104 -20.01 31.84 -13.36
N ALA A 105 -20.31 31.64 -12.07
CA ALA A 105 -21.22 32.50 -11.32
C ALA A 105 -20.68 33.93 -11.21
N GLY A 106 -19.38 34.11 -10.95
CA GLY A 106 -18.73 35.42 -10.91
C GLY A 106 -18.76 36.14 -12.27
N VAL A 107 -18.52 35.41 -13.36
CA VAL A 107 -18.61 35.95 -14.73
C VAL A 107 -20.05 36.35 -15.08
N LEU A 108 -21.05 35.53 -14.72
CA LEU A 108 -22.46 35.86 -14.92
C LEU A 108 -22.88 37.10 -14.13
N LEU A 109 -22.37 37.25 -12.90
CA LEU A 109 -22.60 38.43 -12.07
C LEU A 109 -21.99 39.70 -12.68
N LEU A 110 -20.83 39.59 -13.34
CA LEU A 110 -20.15 40.71 -13.98
C LEU A 110 -20.79 41.12 -15.32
N LEU A 111 -21.21 40.14 -16.14
CA LEU A 111 -21.76 40.41 -17.48
C LEU A 111 -23.28 40.67 -17.49
N ALA A 112 -24.04 40.18 -16.51
CA ALA A 112 -25.50 40.23 -16.53
C ALA A 112 -26.14 40.48 -15.14
N PRO A 113 -25.80 41.58 -14.45
CA PRO A 113 -26.35 41.87 -13.12
C PRO A 113 -27.89 41.93 -13.09
N GLY A 114 -28.51 42.38 -14.19
CA GLY A 114 -29.98 42.48 -14.31
C GLY A 114 -30.73 41.15 -14.44
N ARG A 115 -30.08 40.05 -14.87
CA ARG A 115 -30.73 38.73 -14.95
C ARG A 115 -30.72 37.98 -13.62
N VAL A 116 -29.80 38.33 -12.72
CA VAL A 116 -29.68 37.69 -11.40
C VAL A 116 -30.59 38.37 -10.37
N LEU A 117 -30.72 39.70 -10.45
CA LEU A 117 -31.64 40.45 -9.59
C LEU A 117 -33.13 40.24 -9.96
N GLY A 118 -33.44 39.98 -11.23
CA GLY A 118 -34.81 39.68 -11.68
C GLY A 118 -35.32 38.27 -11.36
N LEU A 119 -34.52 37.40 -10.73
CA LEU A 119 -34.95 36.07 -10.28
C LEU A 119 -35.20 36.04 -8.76
N LEU A 120 -34.83 37.10 -8.03
CA LEU A 120 -35.00 37.25 -6.59
C LEU A 120 -36.07 38.29 -6.20
N GLY A 121 -36.72 38.93 -7.17
CA GLY A 121 -37.89 39.80 -7.00
C GLY A 121 -38.98 39.40 -7.97
#